data_AF-A0A921GAX7-F1
#
_entry.id   AF-A0A921GAX7-F1
#
_cell.length_a   1.000
_cell.length_b   1.000
_cell.length_c   1.000
_cell.angle_alpha   90.00
_cell.angle_beta   90.00
_cell.angle_gamma   90.00
#
_symmetry.space_group_name_H-M   'P 1'
#
loop_
_entity.id
_entity.type
_entity.pdbx_description
1 polymer ?
#
loop_
_entity_poly.entity_id
_entity_poly.type
_entity_poly.pdbx_seq_one_letter_code
_entity_poly.pdbx_strand_id
1 'polypeptide(L)'
;MVFKVEKNKNYTVMSNYHLRDKSLSLKAKGLLSFMLSLPDDWDYSLAGLCSICKEGKDAIRSTLKELKDNNYLVIEKSKNDKGLFEYTYIIYEEPHIEKELVYPDTENPYMDNPDMDNPTQINTNKQNTKEQNDKDDKEKSSFFDLNNLNPLTKDLIEKNYVSDMDIDLFQYDEMFNKLLSEYSYQELIKISHYITNKVIKNKFKDEEGNLIENKYNYFKASMYSNIEKLESLEQIEWDDETGWYKENDELELEY
;
A
#
# COMPACT_ATOMS: atom_id res chain seq x y z
N MET A 1 -3.17 -47.68 4.48
CA MET A 1 -1.81 -47.17 4.75
C MET A 1 -1.84 -46.49 6.10
N VAL A 2 -1.05 -46.93 7.08
CA VAL A 2 -0.98 -46.30 8.42
C VAL A 2 0.32 -45.51 8.49
N PHE A 3 0.22 -44.19 8.66
CA PHE A 3 1.36 -43.33 8.89
C PHE A 3 1.63 -43.29 10.39
N LYS A 4 2.85 -43.66 10.81
CA LYS A 4 3.35 -43.42 12.18
C LYS A 4 4.18 -42.15 12.17
N VAL A 5 3.81 -41.20 13.03
CA VAL A 5 4.56 -39.97 13.29
C VAL A 5 5.43 -40.21 14.52
N GLU A 6 6.74 -40.14 14.34
CA GLU A 6 7.70 -40.09 15.44
C GLU A 6 7.67 -38.67 16.02
N LYS A 7 7.38 -38.53 17.33
CA LYS A 7 7.34 -37.22 17.99
C LYS A 7 8.67 -36.94 18.68
N ASN A 8 9.44 -36.01 18.13
CA ASN A 8 10.56 -35.37 18.84
C ASN A 8 10.05 -34.21 19.71
N LYS A 9 10.81 -33.83 20.74
CA LYS A 9 10.43 -32.82 21.77
C LYS A 9 10.34 -31.37 21.26
N ASN A 10 10.53 -31.12 19.96
CA ASN A 10 10.44 -29.81 19.32
C ASN A 10 9.13 -29.73 18.52
N TYR A 11 8.00 -29.61 19.23
CA TYR A 11 6.69 -29.50 18.60
C TYR A 11 5.91 -28.31 19.18
N THR A 12 5.12 -27.68 18.33
CA THR A 12 4.19 -26.62 18.73
C THR A 12 2.81 -27.22 18.96
N VAL A 13 2.19 -26.88 20.10
CA VAL A 13 0.78 -27.17 20.35
C VAL A 13 0.00 -25.95 19.89
N MET A 14 -0.85 -26.14 18.88
CA MET A 14 -1.72 -25.11 18.31
C MET A 14 -3.12 -25.69 18.11
N SER A 15 -4.15 -24.85 18.04
CA SER A 15 -5.50 -25.29 17.66
C SER A 15 -5.51 -26.03 16.31
N ASN A 16 -6.44 -26.97 16.15
CA ASN A 16 -6.66 -27.63 14.85
C ASN A 16 -7.61 -26.83 13.95
N TYR A 17 -8.11 -25.68 14.41
CA TYR A 17 -9.14 -24.92 13.70
C TYR A 17 -8.66 -24.53 12.30
N HIS A 18 -7.59 -23.74 12.19
CA HIS A 18 -7.05 -23.28 10.91
C HIS A 18 -6.62 -24.44 10.00
N LEU A 19 -6.09 -25.53 10.58
CA LEU A 19 -5.71 -26.73 9.81
C LEU A 19 -6.92 -27.38 9.13
N ARG A 20 -8.10 -27.29 9.75
CA ARG A 20 -9.35 -27.88 9.25
C ARG A 20 -10.21 -26.89 8.45
N ASP A 21 -9.90 -25.61 8.50
CA ASP A 21 -10.62 -24.59 7.74
C ASP A 21 -10.52 -24.87 6.23
N LYS A 22 -11.65 -24.85 5.53
CA LYS A 22 -11.71 -25.09 4.09
C LYS A 22 -11.52 -23.82 3.27
N SER A 23 -11.64 -22.64 3.88
CA SER A 23 -11.38 -21.36 3.20
C SER A 23 -9.90 -21.11 2.98
N LEU A 24 -9.03 -21.74 3.78
CA LEU A 24 -7.58 -21.62 3.68
C LEU A 24 -6.97 -22.66 2.74
N SER A 25 -6.09 -22.19 1.86
CA SER A 25 -5.18 -23.02 1.08
C SER A 25 -4.12 -23.69 1.97
N LEU A 26 -3.51 -24.77 1.46
CA LEU A 26 -2.46 -25.48 2.18
C LEU A 26 -1.22 -24.59 2.45
N LYS A 27 -0.90 -23.65 1.56
CA LYS A 27 0.16 -22.67 1.78
C LYS A 27 -0.17 -21.75 2.96
N ALA A 28 -1.41 -21.27 3.06
CA ALA A 28 -1.86 -20.41 4.16
C ALA A 28 -1.88 -21.16 5.49
N LYS A 29 -2.38 -22.39 5.51
CA LYS A 29 -2.31 -23.26 6.69
C LYS A 29 -0.87 -23.50 7.15
N GLY A 30 0.02 -23.77 6.21
CA GLY A 30 1.44 -24.00 6.49
C GLY A 30 2.10 -22.75 7.09
N LEU A 31 1.92 -21.59 6.45
CA LEU A 31 2.50 -20.33 6.91
C LEU A 31 1.95 -19.91 8.28
N LEU A 32 0.64 -20.01 8.49
CA LEU A 32 0.01 -19.69 9.77
C LEU A 32 0.52 -20.61 10.89
N SER A 33 0.59 -21.92 10.64
CA SER A 33 1.13 -22.88 11.61
C SER A 33 2.60 -22.62 11.94
N PHE A 34 3.36 -22.18 10.94
CA PHE A 34 4.75 -21.80 11.12
C PHE A 34 4.86 -20.53 11.97
N MET A 35 4.08 -19.48 11.67
CA MET A 35 4.04 -18.25 12.47
C MET A 35 3.67 -18.52 13.93
N LEU A 36 2.65 -19.34 14.18
CA LEU A 36 2.23 -19.75 15.52
C LEU A 36 3.29 -20.58 16.28
N SER A 37 4.33 -21.07 15.58
CA SER A 37 5.45 -21.78 16.19
C SER A 37 6.62 -20.88 16.58
N LEU A 38 6.63 -19.64 16.09
CA LEU A 38 7.68 -18.66 16.36
C LEU A 38 7.41 -17.96 17.70
N PRO A 39 8.44 -17.38 18.35
CA PRO A 39 8.25 -16.64 19.59
C PRO A 39 7.53 -15.31 19.35
N ASP A 40 6.86 -14.78 20.38
CA ASP A 40 6.02 -13.58 20.27
C ASP A 40 6.80 -12.32 19.83
N ASP A 41 8.09 -12.26 20.13
CA ASP A 41 9.00 -11.15 19.79
C ASP A 41 9.64 -11.27 18.39
N TRP A 42 9.22 -12.25 17.60
CA TRP A 42 9.75 -12.45 16.25
C TRP A 42 9.32 -11.34 15.26
N ASP A 43 10.15 -11.08 14.25
CA ASP A 43 9.80 -10.18 13.14
C ASP A 43 8.87 -10.87 12.13
N TYR A 44 7.57 -10.68 12.34
CA TYR A 44 6.50 -11.18 11.47
C TYR A 44 6.27 -10.33 10.21
N SER A 45 7.12 -9.32 9.95
CA SER A 45 7.06 -8.57 8.71
C SER A 45 7.29 -9.47 7.48
N LEU A 46 6.87 -9.00 6.31
CA LEU A 46 7.16 -9.72 5.06
C LEU A 46 8.66 -9.99 4.89
N ALA A 47 9.53 -9.04 5.26
CA ALA A 47 10.97 -9.20 5.16
C ALA A 47 11.50 -10.25 6.15
N GLY A 48 11.06 -10.19 7.41
CA GLY A 48 11.41 -11.17 8.44
C GLY A 48 11.03 -12.59 8.05
N LEU A 49 9.81 -12.79 7.55
CA LEU A 49 9.33 -14.09 7.07
C LEU A 49 10.08 -14.57 5.82
N CYS A 50 10.37 -13.70 4.87
CA CYS A 50 11.18 -14.05 3.69
C CYS A 50 12.60 -14.49 4.06
N SER A 51 13.14 -14.03 5.18
CA SER A 51 14.50 -14.40 5.61
C SER A 51 14.64 -15.85 6.08
N ILE A 52 13.55 -16.47 6.51
CA ILE A 52 13.53 -17.83 7.08
C ILE A 52 12.77 -18.85 6.21
N CYS A 53 11.89 -18.38 5.33
CA CYS A 53 11.13 -19.22 4.40
C CYS A 53 11.91 -19.45 3.10
N LYS A 54 11.68 -20.59 2.44
CA LYS A 54 12.29 -20.89 1.12
C LYS A 54 11.46 -20.32 -0.04
N GLU A 55 10.21 -20.01 0.25
CA GLU A 55 9.24 -19.44 -0.66
C GLU A 55 9.65 -18.01 -1.07
N GLY A 56 9.37 -17.65 -2.32
CA GLY A 56 9.65 -16.30 -2.81
C GLY A 56 8.77 -15.24 -2.14
N LYS A 57 9.23 -13.98 -2.16
CA LYS A 57 8.53 -12.83 -1.57
C LYS A 57 7.06 -12.75 -1.99
N ASP A 58 6.78 -12.96 -3.27
CA ASP A 58 5.40 -12.90 -3.80
C ASP A 58 4.52 -14.04 -3.28
N ALA A 59 5.09 -15.23 -3.07
CA ALA A 59 4.35 -16.36 -2.53
C ALA A 59 3.96 -16.11 -1.07
N ILE A 60 4.90 -15.68 -0.23
CA ILE A 60 4.65 -15.35 1.18
C ILE A 60 3.65 -14.21 1.27
N ARG A 61 3.83 -13.17 0.47
CA ARG A 61 2.92 -12.03 0.40
C ARG A 61 1.50 -12.41 0.00
N SER A 62 1.33 -13.21 -1.04
CA SER A 62 0.00 -13.70 -1.46
C SER A 62 -0.66 -14.55 -0.37
N THR A 63 0.14 -15.22 0.46
CA THR A 63 -0.33 -16.08 1.54
C THR A 63 -0.75 -15.26 2.76
N LEU A 64 0.03 -14.24 3.12
CA LEU A 64 -0.34 -13.24 4.13
C LEU A 64 -1.64 -12.52 3.75
N LYS A 65 -1.82 -12.21 2.47
CA LYS A 65 -3.08 -11.66 1.95
C LYS A 65 -4.27 -12.55 2.28
N GLU A 66 -4.15 -13.82 1.93
CA GLU A 66 -5.19 -14.82 2.14
C GLU A 66 -5.52 -14.99 3.63
N LEU A 67 -4.52 -14.94 4.51
CA LEU A 67 -4.73 -14.99 5.96
C LEU A 67 -5.46 -13.75 6.48
N LYS A 68 -5.12 -12.56 5.98
CA LYS A 68 -5.83 -11.31 6.30
C LYS A 68 -7.28 -11.35 5.83
N ASP A 69 -7.51 -11.73 4.57
CA ASP A 69 -8.84 -11.82 3.96
C ASP A 69 -9.76 -12.83 4.69
N ASN A 70 -9.17 -13.84 5.35
CA ASN A 70 -9.89 -14.83 6.17
C ASN A 70 -9.86 -14.51 7.68
N ASN A 71 -9.44 -13.30 8.08
CA ASN A 71 -9.41 -12.81 9.47
C ASN A 71 -8.49 -13.59 10.42
N TYR A 72 -7.47 -14.30 9.91
CA TYR A 72 -6.44 -14.94 10.74
C TYR A 72 -5.26 -14.02 11.04
N LEU A 73 -5.15 -12.90 10.33
CA LEU A 73 -4.08 -11.92 10.47
C LEU A 73 -4.67 -10.51 10.47
N VAL A 74 -4.35 -9.74 11.51
CA VAL A 74 -4.60 -8.30 11.58
C VAL A 74 -3.26 -7.58 11.57
N ILE A 75 -3.19 -6.46 10.86
CA ILE A 75 -2.00 -5.60 10.80
C ILE A 75 -2.42 -4.24 11.30
N GLU A 76 -2.03 -3.92 12.53
CA GLU A 76 -2.24 -2.60 13.11
C GLU A 76 -1.11 -1.66 12.71
N LYS A 77 -1.46 -0.39 12.54
CA LYS A 77 -0.52 0.66 12.18
C LYS A 77 -0.56 1.72 13.26
N SER A 78 0.57 1.91 13.94
CA SER A 78 0.76 2.95 14.95
C SER A 78 1.79 3.96 14.47
N LYS A 79 1.77 5.16 15.05
CA LYS A 79 2.88 6.13 14.95
C LYS A 79 3.64 6.08 16.26
N ASN A 80 4.95 5.92 16.19
CA ASN A 80 5.79 6.06 17.36
C ASN A 80 5.98 7.54 17.74
N ASP A 81 6.57 7.79 18.91
CA ASP A 81 6.82 9.14 19.46
C ASP A 81 7.68 10.03 18.54
N LYS A 82 8.35 9.43 17.55
CA LYS A 82 9.19 10.12 16.55
C LYS A 82 8.43 10.39 15.24
N GLY A 83 7.14 10.08 15.18
CA GLY A 83 6.30 10.25 14.00
C GLY A 83 6.50 9.19 12.91
N LEU A 84 7.32 8.16 13.15
CA LEU A 84 7.51 7.05 12.22
C LEU A 84 6.43 5.99 12.44
N PHE A 85 5.93 5.43 11.35
CA PHE A 85 4.95 4.35 11.42
C PHE A 85 5.58 3.03 11.82
N GLU A 86 4.93 2.34 12.75
CA GLU A 86 5.25 1.00 13.21
C GLU A 86 4.07 0.07 12.91
N TYR A 87 4.37 -1.16 12.54
CA TYR A 87 3.38 -2.15 12.14
C TYR A 87 3.39 -3.32 13.11
N THR A 88 2.24 -3.63 13.67
CA THR A 88 2.06 -4.75 14.59
C THR A 88 1.23 -5.84 13.89
N TYR A 89 1.80 -7.03 13.79
CA TYR A 89 1.14 -8.20 13.19
C TYR A 89 0.50 -9.02 14.30
N ILE A 90 -0.82 -9.12 14.31
CA ILE A 90 -1.59 -9.89 15.28
C ILE A 90 -2.13 -11.13 14.56
N ILE A 91 -1.69 -12.30 15.02
CA ILE A 91 -1.97 -13.59 14.40
C ILE A 91 -2.91 -14.38 15.30
N TYR A 92 -3.98 -14.92 14.74
CA TYR A 92 -4.98 -15.68 15.47
C TYR A 92 -5.00 -17.14 15.03
N GLU A 93 -5.26 -18.05 15.98
CA GLU A 93 -5.47 -19.47 15.66
C GLU A 93 -6.86 -19.77 15.07
N GLU A 94 -7.81 -18.87 15.30
CA GLU A 94 -9.19 -18.91 14.79
C GLU A 94 -9.53 -17.54 14.18
N PRO A 95 -10.42 -17.46 13.17
CA PRO A 95 -10.78 -16.21 12.52
C PRO A 95 -11.28 -15.19 13.53
N HIS A 96 -10.60 -14.04 13.60
CA HIS A 96 -11.02 -12.92 14.41
C HIS A 96 -12.10 -12.13 13.69
N ILE A 97 -13.35 -12.53 13.89
CA ILE A 97 -14.49 -11.75 13.42
C ILE A 97 -14.67 -10.60 14.41
N GLU A 98 -14.10 -9.44 14.09
CA GLU A 98 -14.51 -8.19 14.74
C GLU A 98 -16.03 -8.05 14.51
N LYS A 99 -16.84 -8.30 15.54
CA LYS A 99 -18.21 -7.82 15.55
C LYS A 99 -18.10 -6.31 15.42
N GLU A 100 -18.66 -5.70 14.38
CA GLU A 100 -18.74 -4.25 14.16
C GLU A 100 -18.65 -3.47 15.47
N LEU A 101 -17.43 -3.10 15.85
CA LEU A 101 -17.19 -2.14 16.90
C LEU A 101 -17.03 -0.83 16.17
N VAL A 102 -18.07 -0.02 16.27
CA VAL A 102 -18.01 1.43 16.09
C VAL A 102 -16.77 1.91 16.85
N TYR A 103 -15.71 2.26 16.14
CA TYR A 103 -14.56 2.94 16.75
C TYR A 103 -15.06 4.30 17.24
N PRO A 104 -15.00 4.59 18.55
CA PRO A 104 -15.39 5.90 19.06
C PRO A 104 -14.40 6.96 18.60
N ASP A 105 -14.94 8.12 18.26
CA ASP A 105 -14.26 9.34 17.87
C ASP A 105 -12.93 9.58 18.61
N THR A 106 -11.86 9.79 17.85
CA THR A 106 -10.71 10.55 18.33
C THR A 106 -10.58 11.80 17.45
N GLU A 107 -11.27 12.85 17.90
CA GLU A 107 -11.01 14.27 17.68
C GLU A 107 -10.72 14.74 16.25
N ASN A 108 -11.79 15.05 15.52
CA ASN A 108 -11.79 16.03 14.43
C ASN A 108 -11.57 17.45 15.01
N PRO A 109 -10.49 18.18 14.67
CA PRO A 109 -10.40 19.59 15.02
C PRO A 109 -11.36 20.41 14.15
N TYR A 110 -12.27 21.09 14.85
CA TYR A 110 -13.17 22.13 14.36
C TYR A 110 -12.53 23.04 13.29
N MET A 111 -13.23 23.22 12.18
CA MET A 111 -13.13 24.45 11.40
C MET A 111 -14.54 24.97 11.13
N ASP A 112 -14.81 26.16 11.66
CA ASP A 112 -16.05 26.90 11.56
C ASP A 112 -16.55 26.99 10.11
N ASN A 113 -17.81 26.62 9.92
CA ASN A 113 -18.55 26.91 8.71
C ASN A 113 -19.27 28.26 8.93
N PRO A 114 -19.05 29.32 8.14
CA PRO A 114 -19.85 30.53 8.26
C PRO A 114 -21.25 30.29 7.67
N ASP A 115 -22.25 30.70 8.46
CA ASP A 115 -23.67 30.77 8.13
C ASP A 115 -23.97 31.43 6.77
N MET A 116 -24.88 30.81 6.01
CA MET A 116 -25.91 31.54 5.25
C MET A 116 -27.21 30.71 5.20
N ASP A 117 -28.19 31.17 5.98
CA ASP A 117 -29.63 31.24 5.75
C ASP A 117 -30.35 30.20 4.85
N ASN A 118 -31.10 29.32 5.53
CA ASN A 118 -32.51 28.87 5.37
C ASN A 118 -33.35 29.35 4.14
N PRO A 119 -34.51 28.71 3.77
CA PRO A 119 -35.23 27.61 4.48
C PRO A 119 -35.89 26.48 3.62
N THR A 120 -36.10 25.36 4.31
CA THR A 120 -37.21 24.37 4.28
C THR A 120 -38.43 24.57 3.36
N GLN A 121 -38.86 23.49 2.66
CA GLN A 121 -40.24 22.95 2.55
C GLN A 121 -40.19 21.43 2.17
N ILE A 122 -40.35 20.47 3.10
CA ILE A 122 -41.56 19.72 3.53
C ILE A 122 -42.18 18.76 2.47
N ASN A 123 -42.03 17.45 2.77
CA ASN A 123 -42.90 16.26 2.56
C ASN A 123 -43.64 16.01 1.22
N THR A 124 -43.62 14.75 0.74
CA THR A 124 -44.66 13.72 1.03
C THR A 124 -44.28 12.34 0.45
N ASN A 125 -44.57 11.28 1.22
CA ASN A 125 -44.50 9.84 0.92
C ASN A 125 -45.07 9.40 -0.45
N LYS A 126 -44.45 8.37 -1.08
CA LYS A 126 -45.08 7.04 -1.35
C LYS A 126 -44.16 6.04 -2.08
N GLN A 127 -44.08 4.86 -1.46
CA GLN A 127 -43.73 3.49 -1.88
C GLN A 127 -43.47 3.09 -3.35
N ASN A 128 -42.44 2.23 -3.46
CA ASN A 128 -42.25 1.02 -4.29
C ASN A 128 -42.35 1.12 -5.82
N THR A 129 -41.31 0.66 -6.52
CA THR A 129 -41.27 -0.70 -7.10
C THR A 129 -39.83 -1.10 -7.41
N LYS A 130 -39.57 -2.39 -7.18
CA LYS A 130 -38.35 -3.15 -7.48
C LYS A 130 -37.82 -2.87 -8.89
N GLU A 131 -36.50 -2.74 -9.02
CA GLU A 131 -35.75 -3.41 -10.07
C GLU A 131 -34.29 -3.57 -9.61
N GLN A 132 -33.92 -4.83 -9.41
CA GLN A 132 -32.56 -5.29 -9.19
C GLN A 132 -31.72 -4.89 -10.41
N ASN A 133 -30.64 -4.16 -10.17
CA ASN A 133 -29.45 -4.28 -10.98
C ASN A 133 -28.32 -4.61 -10.03
N ASP A 134 -28.11 -5.92 -9.83
CA ASP A 134 -26.86 -6.46 -9.32
C ASP A 134 -25.76 -6.00 -10.28
N LYS A 135 -25.07 -4.92 -9.91
CA LYS A 135 -23.72 -4.68 -10.41
C LYS A 135 -22.81 -5.29 -9.37
N ASP A 136 -22.13 -6.36 -9.80
CA ASP A 136 -20.97 -6.94 -9.15
C ASP A 136 -19.97 -5.84 -8.80
N ASP A 137 -20.11 -5.26 -7.60
CA ASP A 137 -18.99 -4.62 -6.92
C ASP A 137 -18.09 -5.76 -6.46
N LYS A 138 -17.22 -6.18 -7.39
CA LYS A 138 -15.96 -6.80 -7.07
C LYS A 138 -15.16 -5.77 -6.28
N GLU A 139 -15.48 -5.61 -5.00
CA GLU A 139 -14.56 -5.03 -4.03
C GLU A 139 -13.30 -5.88 -4.11
N LYS A 140 -12.33 -5.38 -4.89
CA LYS A 140 -10.96 -5.86 -4.81
C LYS A 140 -10.56 -5.59 -3.36
N SER A 141 -10.47 -6.65 -2.56
CA SER A 141 -9.85 -6.61 -1.24
C SER A 141 -8.39 -6.19 -1.41
N SER A 142 -8.17 -4.89 -1.48
CA SER A 142 -6.85 -4.28 -1.46
C SER A 142 -6.38 -4.27 -0.02
N PHE A 143 -5.07 -4.41 0.19
CA PHE A 143 -4.48 -4.36 1.53
C PHE A 143 -4.73 -3.00 2.23
N PHE A 144 -5.06 -1.97 1.44
CA PHE A 144 -5.28 -0.58 1.82
C PHE A 144 -6.66 -0.12 1.34
N ASP A 145 -7.28 0.84 2.03
CA ASP A 145 -8.51 1.49 1.56
C ASP A 145 -8.20 2.37 0.34
N LEU A 146 -8.40 1.80 -0.86
CA LEU A 146 -8.11 2.46 -2.13
C LEU A 146 -8.93 3.74 -2.32
N ASN A 147 -10.09 3.86 -1.69
CA ASN A 147 -10.98 5.00 -1.89
C ASN A 147 -10.36 6.28 -1.30
N ASN A 148 -9.59 6.16 -0.23
CA ASN A 148 -8.95 7.26 0.48
C ASN A 148 -7.51 7.58 0.04
N LEU A 149 -6.97 6.88 -0.97
CA LEU A 149 -5.64 7.20 -1.49
C LEU A 149 -5.60 8.53 -2.23
N ASN A 150 -4.44 9.17 -2.15
CA ASN A 150 -4.09 10.34 -2.92
C ASN A 150 -4.27 10.08 -4.44
N PRO A 151 -4.80 11.03 -5.22
CA PRO A 151 -4.95 10.88 -6.65
C PRO A 151 -3.66 10.52 -7.39
N LEU A 152 -2.50 11.04 -6.94
CA LEU A 152 -1.19 10.71 -7.52
C LEU A 152 -0.79 9.26 -7.24
N THR A 153 -1.09 8.74 -6.04
CA THR A 153 -0.87 7.32 -5.70
C THR A 153 -1.76 6.42 -6.54
N LYS A 154 -3.03 6.81 -6.74
CA LYS A 154 -3.97 6.08 -7.61
C LYS A 154 -3.44 6.02 -9.05
N ASP A 155 -2.92 7.14 -9.57
CA ASP A 155 -2.31 7.18 -10.91
C ASP A 155 -1.13 6.21 -11.04
N LEU A 156 -0.27 6.08 -10.02
CA LEU A 156 0.82 5.09 -10.03
C LEU A 156 0.30 3.65 -10.12
N ILE A 157 -0.84 3.35 -9.47
CA ILE A 157 -1.48 2.03 -9.56
C ILE A 157 -2.04 1.81 -10.97
N GLU A 158 -2.76 2.79 -11.52
CA GLU A 158 -3.34 2.72 -12.86
C GLU A 158 -2.28 2.49 -13.94
N LYS A 159 -1.10 3.11 -13.78
CA LYS A 159 0.05 2.92 -14.66
C LYS A 159 0.82 1.62 -14.44
N ASN A 160 0.39 0.78 -13.49
CA ASN A 160 1.09 -0.45 -13.07
C ASN A 160 2.54 -0.20 -12.62
N TYR A 161 2.83 0.99 -12.09
CA TYR A 161 4.14 1.28 -11.50
C TYR A 161 4.29 0.59 -10.14
N VAL A 162 3.23 0.70 -9.33
CA VAL A 162 3.06 0.09 -8.00
C VAL A 162 1.74 -0.68 -7.97
N SER A 163 1.69 -1.80 -7.27
CA SER A 163 0.45 -2.55 -7.06
C SER A 163 -0.33 -1.99 -5.87
N ASP A 164 -1.66 -2.00 -5.98
CA ASP A 164 -2.62 -1.81 -4.88
C ASP A 164 -2.41 -2.74 -3.65
N MET A 165 -1.57 -3.76 -3.80
CA MET A 165 -1.20 -4.69 -2.74
C MET A 165 0.21 -4.44 -2.20
N ASP A 166 0.99 -3.50 -2.75
CA ASP A 166 2.38 -3.24 -2.33
C ASP A 166 2.41 -2.62 -0.93
N ILE A 167 3.22 -3.18 -0.02
CA ILE A 167 3.39 -2.62 1.33
C ILE A 167 3.92 -1.18 1.24
N ASP A 168 4.75 -0.92 0.23
CA ASP A 168 5.32 0.40 -0.03
C ASP A 168 4.30 1.40 -0.59
N LEU A 169 3.09 0.96 -0.98
CA LEU A 169 2.03 1.84 -1.50
C LEU A 169 1.72 2.99 -0.56
N PHE A 170 1.70 2.70 0.75
CA PHE A 170 1.52 3.74 1.76
C PHE A 170 2.66 4.77 1.77
N GLN A 171 3.89 4.36 1.48
CA GLN A 171 5.04 5.27 1.44
C GLN A 171 4.93 6.26 0.27
N TYR A 172 4.35 5.85 -0.86
CA TYR A 172 4.01 6.76 -1.96
C TYR A 172 2.93 7.74 -1.56
N ASP A 173 1.88 7.25 -0.89
CA ASP A 173 0.77 8.09 -0.45
C ASP A 173 1.19 9.17 0.54
N GLU A 174 1.98 8.80 1.55
CA GLU A 174 2.57 9.73 2.50
C GLU A 174 3.47 10.77 1.80
N MET A 175 4.32 10.30 0.88
CA MET A 175 5.21 11.18 0.12
C MET A 175 4.41 12.21 -0.70
N PHE A 176 3.37 11.78 -1.43
CA PHE A 176 2.56 12.70 -2.22
C PHE A 176 1.75 13.65 -1.36
N ASN A 177 1.21 13.21 -0.22
CA ASN A 177 0.53 14.10 0.72
C ASN A 177 1.46 15.18 1.26
N LYS A 178 2.72 14.82 1.58
CA LYS A 178 3.75 15.79 1.97
C LYS A 178 4.07 16.74 0.83
N LEU A 179 4.34 16.22 -0.36
CA LEU A 179 4.69 17.05 -1.52
C LEU A 179 3.56 18.00 -1.91
N LEU A 180 2.29 17.59 -1.81
CA LEU A 180 1.14 18.47 -2.10
C LEU A 180 0.93 19.59 -1.07
N SER A 181 1.58 19.51 0.10
CA SER A 181 1.58 20.62 1.05
C SER A 181 2.54 21.74 0.65
N GLU A 182 3.51 21.45 -0.21
CA GLU A 182 4.59 22.35 -0.63
C GLU A 182 4.52 22.72 -2.13
N TYR A 183 3.98 21.82 -2.97
CA TYR A 183 4.02 21.90 -4.44
C TYR A 183 2.64 21.75 -5.09
N SER A 184 2.48 22.29 -6.30
CA SER A 184 1.22 22.17 -7.01
C SER A 184 1.01 20.74 -7.55
N TYR A 185 -0.25 20.29 -7.54
CA TYR A 185 -0.62 19.00 -8.14
C TYR A 185 -0.17 18.89 -9.60
N GLN A 186 -0.23 20.00 -10.37
CA GLN A 186 0.14 20.02 -11.79
C GLN A 186 1.63 19.78 -12.02
N GLU A 187 2.50 20.25 -11.12
CA GLU A 187 3.94 19.98 -11.19
C GLU A 187 4.21 18.52 -10.83
N LEU A 188 3.64 18.06 -9.72
CA LEU A 188 3.87 16.70 -9.22
C LEU A 188 3.37 15.62 -10.19
N ILE A 189 2.20 15.80 -10.81
CA ILE A 189 1.70 14.84 -11.81
C ILE A 189 2.59 14.78 -13.06
N LYS A 190 3.16 15.92 -13.50
CA LYS A 190 4.07 15.96 -14.65
C LYS A 190 5.37 15.20 -14.34
N ILE A 191 5.97 15.48 -13.18
CA ILE A 191 7.19 14.79 -12.73
C ILE A 191 6.91 13.28 -12.56
N SER A 192 5.81 12.93 -11.89
CA SER A 192 5.38 11.55 -11.70
C SER A 192 5.22 10.81 -13.03
N HIS A 193 4.54 11.43 -14.01
CA HIS A 193 4.37 10.87 -15.34
C HIS A 193 5.70 10.68 -16.07
N TYR A 194 6.60 11.66 -16.00
CA TYR A 194 7.93 11.55 -16.59
C TYR A 194 8.69 10.34 -16.03
N ILE A 195 8.77 10.24 -14.70
CA ILE A 195 9.48 9.15 -14.01
C ILE A 195 8.84 7.80 -14.34
N THR A 196 7.52 7.67 -14.17
CA THR A 196 6.82 6.40 -14.45
C THR A 196 7.00 5.95 -15.89
N ASN A 197 6.85 6.85 -16.87
CA ASN A 197 7.04 6.51 -18.27
C ASN A 197 8.49 6.07 -18.57
N LYS A 198 9.49 6.78 -18.04
CA LYS A 198 10.92 6.43 -18.20
C LYS A 198 11.22 5.04 -17.63
N VAL A 199 10.80 4.79 -16.39
CA VAL A 199 11.07 3.52 -15.69
C VAL A 199 10.32 2.35 -16.33
N ILE A 200 9.05 2.53 -16.71
CA ILE A 200 8.26 1.48 -17.36
C ILE A 200 8.85 1.15 -18.74
N LYS A 201 9.20 2.17 -19.55
CA LYS A 201 9.84 1.99 -20.86
C LYS A 201 11.16 1.22 -20.74
N ASN A 202 11.94 1.50 -19.70
CA ASN A 202 13.21 0.83 -19.42
C ASN A 202 13.06 -0.52 -18.68
N LYS A 203 11.84 -1.03 -18.49
CA LYS A 203 11.54 -2.29 -17.80
C LYS A 203 12.10 -2.32 -16.35
N PHE A 204 11.94 -1.22 -15.63
CA PHE A 204 12.42 -1.05 -14.25
C PHE A 204 13.94 -1.16 -14.11
N LYS A 205 14.68 -0.64 -15.10
CA LYS A 205 16.13 -0.48 -15.03
C LYS A 205 16.51 0.99 -14.85
N ASP A 206 17.57 1.23 -14.09
CA ASP A 206 18.16 2.54 -13.90
C ASP A 206 19.01 2.98 -15.11
N GLU A 207 19.67 4.12 -14.98
CA GLU A 207 20.48 4.75 -16.04
C GLU A 207 21.76 3.96 -16.35
N GLU A 208 22.25 3.17 -15.39
CA GLU A 208 23.39 2.26 -15.56
C GLU A 208 22.97 0.90 -16.13
N GLY A 209 21.66 0.66 -16.27
CA GLY A 209 21.07 -0.57 -16.77
C GLY A 209 20.84 -1.65 -15.70
N ASN A 210 21.05 -1.34 -14.42
CA ASN A 210 20.79 -2.24 -13.29
C ASN A 210 19.29 -2.28 -12.98
N LEU A 211 18.82 -3.40 -12.42
CA LEU A 211 17.43 -3.54 -12.01
C LEU A 211 17.16 -2.68 -10.76
N ILE A 212 16.08 -1.91 -10.79
CA ILE A 212 15.65 -1.11 -9.64
C ILE A 212 15.02 -2.06 -8.61
N GLU A 213 15.80 -2.44 -7.59
CA GLU A 213 15.35 -3.33 -6.51
C GLU A 213 14.32 -2.64 -5.58
N ASN A 214 14.59 -1.39 -5.21
CA ASN A 214 13.70 -0.57 -4.38
C ASN A 214 13.02 0.52 -5.21
N LYS A 215 11.84 0.19 -5.75
CA LYS A 215 11.05 1.08 -6.60
C LYS A 215 10.65 2.39 -5.91
N TYR A 216 10.33 2.33 -4.61
CA TYR A 216 9.92 3.51 -3.85
C TYR A 216 11.08 4.48 -3.68
N ASN A 217 12.23 4.00 -3.20
CA ASN A 217 13.40 4.86 -3.00
C ASN A 217 13.87 5.49 -4.31
N TYR A 218 13.87 4.72 -5.40
CA TYR A 218 14.20 5.24 -6.73
C TYR A 218 13.22 6.34 -7.17
N PHE A 219 11.91 6.08 -7.03
CA PHE A 219 10.87 7.03 -7.41
C PHE A 219 10.95 8.31 -6.56
N LYS A 220 11.12 8.16 -5.25
CA LYS A 220 11.27 9.26 -4.29
C LYS A 220 12.48 10.13 -4.64
N ALA A 221 13.66 9.52 -4.82
CA ALA A 221 14.86 10.24 -5.20
C ALA A 221 14.68 10.98 -6.53
N SER A 222 14.05 10.33 -7.52
CA SER A 222 13.74 10.92 -8.82
C SER A 222 12.76 12.09 -8.70
N MET A 223 11.72 11.99 -7.86
CA MET A 223 10.78 13.08 -7.61
C MET A 223 11.49 14.30 -7.03
N TYR A 224 12.24 14.13 -5.94
CA TYR A 224 12.96 15.24 -5.31
C TYR A 224 14.01 15.88 -6.22
N SER A 225 14.77 15.08 -6.97
CA SER A 225 15.74 15.62 -7.94
C SER A 225 15.07 16.45 -9.04
N ASN A 226 13.91 16.03 -9.55
CA ASN A 226 13.19 16.78 -10.57
C ASN A 226 12.47 18.03 -10.02
N ILE A 227 12.06 18.00 -8.75
CA ILE A 227 11.54 19.17 -8.04
C ILE A 227 12.64 20.22 -7.86
N GLU A 228 13.82 19.81 -7.38
CA GLU A 228 14.97 20.71 -7.22
C GLU A 228 15.38 21.33 -8.56
N LYS A 229 15.37 20.55 -9.64
CA LYS A 229 15.59 21.06 -11.00
C LYS A 229 14.58 22.14 -11.38
N LEU A 230 13.29 21.92 -11.11
CA LEU A 230 12.23 22.91 -11.36
C LEU A 230 12.42 24.20 -10.57
N GLU A 231 12.89 24.13 -9.33
CA GLU A 231 13.17 25.30 -8.48
C GLU A 231 14.44 26.06 -8.94
N SER A 232 15.42 25.35 -9.49
CA SER A 232 16.74 25.91 -9.87
C SER A 232 16.80 26.59 -11.24
N LEU A 233 15.83 26.32 -12.14
CA LEU A 233 15.90 26.74 -13.54
C LEU A 233 15.22 28.11 -13.76
N GLU A 234 16.02 29.18 -13.88
CA GLU A 234 15.54 30.50 -14.31
C GLU A 234 15.04 30.53 -15.77
N GLN A 235 15.45 29.57 -16.60
CA GLN A 235 14.97 29.38 -17.97
C GLN A 235 14.70 27.91 -18.26
N ILE A 236 13.46 27.62 -18.62
CA ILE A 236 12.96 26.27 -18.91
C ILE A 236 12.92 26.09 -20.43
N GLU A 237 13.83 25.28 -20.99
CA GLU A 237 13.68 24.75 -22.35
C GLU A 237 13.08 23.35 -22.31
N TRP A 238 11.96 23.17 -23.01
CA TRP A 238 11.32 21.88 -23.19
C TRP A 238 12.09 21.04 -24.22
N ASP A 239 12.21 19.74 -23.96
CA ASP A 239 12.79 18.75 -24.85
C ASP A 239 11.71 17.81 -25.40
N ASP A 240 11.41 17.99 -26.68
CA ASP A 240 10.46 17.19 -27.46
C ASP A 240 10.83 15.70 -27.51
N GLU A 241 12.11 15.34 -27.39
CA GLU A 241 12.59 13.96 -27.55
C GLU A 241 12.41 13.14 -26.26
N THR A 242 12.72 13.73 -25.11
CA THR A 242 12.55 13.10 -23.79
C THR A 242 11.16 13.33 -23.20
N GLY A 243 10.42 14.34 -23.69
CA GLY A 243 9.16 14.79 -23.10
C GLY A 243 9.35 15.43 -21.72
N TRP A 244 10.55 15.94 -21.45
CA TRP A 244 10.95 16.57 -20.19
C TRP A 244 11.70 17.88 -20.47
N TYR A 245 12.19 18.57 -19.43
CA TYR A 245 13.05 19.74 -19.64
C TYR A 245 14.46 19.32 -20.02
N LYS A 246 15.11 20.08 -20.91
CA LYS A 246 16.50 19.85 -21.28
C LYS A 246 17.38 19.84 -20.04
N GLU A 247 18.30 18.88 -19.99
CA GLU A 247 19.40 18.95 -19.06
C GLU A 247 20.28 20.13 -19.52
N ASN A 248 20.38 21.19 -18.70
CA ASN A 248 21.37 22.23 -18.93
C ASN A 248 22.74 21.62 -18.63
N ASP A 249 23.25 20.86 -19.59
CA ASP A 249 24.68 20.59 -19.68
C ASP A 249 25.34 21.93 -20.02
N GLU A 250 26.28 22.31 -19.17
CA GLU A 250 27.24 23.40 -19.38
C GLU A 250 26.73 24.83 -19.16
N LEU A 251 26.87 25.31 -17.91
CA LEU A 251 27.60 26.56 -17.76
C LEU A 251 29.07 26.27 -18.14
N GLU A 252 29.39 26.35 -19.43
CA GLU A 252 30.77 26.56 -19.87
C GLU A 252 31.26 27.81 -19.12
N LEU A 253 32.13 27.59 -18.13
CA LEU A 253 32.89 28.66 -17.52
C LEU A 253 33.85 29.18 -18.59
N GLU A 254 33.42 30.20 -19.34
CA GLU A 254 34.32 31.05 -20.09
C GLU A 254 35.34 31.67 -19.12
N TYR A 255 36.60 31.27 -19.26
CA TYR A 255 37.77 32.01 -18.76
C TYR A 255 38.83 32.12 -19.85
#